data_AF-A0AAF0DSN7-F1
#
_entry.id   AF-A0AAF0DSN7-F1
#
_cell.length_a   1.000
_cell.length_b   1.000
_cell.length_c   1.000
_cell.angle_alpha   90.00
_cell.angle_beta   90.00
_cell.angle_gamma   90.00
#
_symmetry.space_group_name_H-M   'P 1'
#
loop_
_entity.id
_entity.type
_entity.pdbx_description
1 polymer ?
#
loop_
_entity_poly.entity_id
_entity_poly.type
_entity_poly.pdbx_seq_one_letter_code
_entity_poly.pdbx_strand_id
1 'polypeptide(L)'
;MVNHTEARSSSAGRATVALGILLFAHAAYSTYEFVAQGKSLAPGTLSTPYEKAIPWDVRLFAYIQVTVETLLSFVVLALGCAMTTPALREIDWSAELRDDSIDRVYTRPSFANVRHRGAALFGDRA
;
A
#
# COMPACT_ATOMS: atom_id res chain seq x y z
N MET A 1 11.58 22.94 15.78
CA MET A 1 11.24 21.52 15.62
C MET A 1 10.54 21.44 14.28
N VAL A 2 11.27 21.06 13.22
CA VAL A 2 10.67 20.93 11.88
C VAL A 2 9.60 19.87 12.02
N ASN A 3 8.35 20.27 11.82
CA ASN A 3 7.25 19.33 11.75
C ASN A 3 7.44 18.65 10.40
N HIS A 4 8.31 17.63 10.35
CA HIS A 4 8.20 16.62 9.33
C HIS A 4 6.82 16.04 9.58
N THR A 5 5.82 16.58 8.90
CA THR A 5 4.57 15.89 8.69
C THR A 5 4.97 14.65 7.92
N GLU A 6 5.41 13.62 8.64
CA GLU A 6 5.38 12.26 8.16
C GLU A 6 3.98 12.12 7.59
N ALA A 7 3.88 12.14 6.26
CA ALA A 7 2.60 12.06 5.58
C ALA A 7 2.05 10.71 5.99
N ARG A 8 1.20 10.73 7.03
CA ARG A 8 0.64 9.53 7.63
C ARG A 8 0.02 8.77 6.48
N SER A 9 0.47 7.53 6.26
CA SER A 9 -0.11 6.65 5.25
C SER A 9 -1.62 6.76 5.36
N SER A 10 -2.30 7.14 4.29
CA SER A 10 -3.74 7.36 4.31
C SER A 10 -4.41 6.11 4.90
N SER A 11 -5.13 6.26 6.01
CA SER A 11 -5.84 5.13 6.64
C SER A 11 -6.85 4.53 5.67
N ALA A 12 -7.46 5.38 4.83
CA ALA A 12 -8.30 4.97 3.72
C ALA A 12 -7.52 4.16 2.68
N GLY A 13 -6.30 4.58 2.30
CA GLY A 13 -5.42 3.81 1.40
C GLY A 13 -5.07 2.43 1.94
N ARG A 14 -4.78 2.33 3.24
CA ARG A 14 -4.52 1.03 3.87
C ARG A 14 -5.75 0.13 3.91
N ALA A 15 -6.93 0.70 4.15
CA ALA A 15 -8.19 -0.04 4.12
C ALA A 15 -8.51 -0.54 2.70
N THR A 16 -8.29 0.27 1.66
CA THR A 16 -8.51 -0.14 0.27
C THR A 16 -7.50 -1.19 -0.19
N VAL A 17 -6.23 -1.12 0.24
CA VAL A 17 -5.26 -2.21 0.01
C VAL A 17 -5.72 -3.51 0.66
N ALA A 18 -6.16 -3.47 1.92
CA ALA A 18 -6.65 -4.66 2.61
C ALA A 18 -7.87 -5.29 1.90
N LEU A 19 -8.82 -4.46 1.46
CA LEU A 19 -9.94 -4.90 0.63
C LEU A 19 -9.49 -5.48 -0.71
N GLY A 20 -8.55 -4.83 -1.39
CA GLY A 20 -7.98 -5.32 -2.65
C GLY A 20 -7.34 -6.69 -2.51
N ILE A 21 -6.60 -6.93 -1.42
CA ILE A 21 -6.00 -8.24 -1.11
C ILE A 21 -7.10 -9.29 -0.88
N LEU A 22 -8.13 -8.98 -0.11
CA LEU A 22 -9.24 -9.91 0.14
C LEU A 22 -9.99 -10.28 -1.14
N LEU A 23 -10.32 -9.28 -1.98
CA LEU A 23 -10.97 -9.50 -3.27
C LEU A 23 -10.09 -10.31 -4.21
N PHE A 24 -8.78 -10.04 -4.25
CA PHE A 24 -7.85 -10.77 -5.10
C PHE A 24 -7.67 -12.23 -4.63
N ALA A 25 -7.60 -12.45 -3.32
CA ALA A 25 -7.58 -13.79 -2.74
C ALA A 25 -8.88 -14.56 -3.00
N HIS A 26 -10.03 -13.86 -2.95
CA HIS A 26 -11.33 -14.45 -3.30
C HIS A 26 -11.36 -14.87 -4.77
N ALA A 27 -10.91 -14.01 -5.68
CA ALA A 27 -10.81 -14.32 -7.11
C ALA A 27 -9.86 -15.50 -7.38
N ALA A 28 -8.73 -15.57 -6.66
CA ALA A 28 -7.81 -16.70 -6.71
C ALA A 28 -8.49 -18.00 -6.23
N TYR A 29 -9.28 -17.95 -5.15
CA TYR A 29 -10.05 -19.10 -4.69
C TYR A 29 -11.10 -19.53 -5.74
N SER A 30 -11.80 -18.59 -6.37
CA SER A 30 -12.76 -18.87 -7.46
C SER A 30 -12.09 -19.57 -8.65
N THR A 31 -10.89 -19.12 -9.06
CA THR A 31 -10.11 -19.83 -10.12
C THR A 31 -9.73 -21.24 -9.70
N TYR A 32 -9.33 -21.42 -8.44
CA TYR A 32 -8.95 -22.73 -7.90
C TYR A 32 -10.15 -23.68 -7.91
N GLU A 33 -11.31 -23.27 -7.40
CA GLU A 33 -12.54 -24.05 -7.39
C GLU A 33 -12.95 -24.47 -8.81
N PHE A 34 -12.95 -23.53 -9.75
CA PHE A 34 -13.30 -23.81 -11.14
C PHE A 34 -12.39 -24.89 -11.77
N VAL A 35 -11.08 -24.82 -11.50
CA VAL A 35 -10.10 -25.80 -11.98
C VAL A 35 -10.17 -27.12 -11.21
N ALA A 36 -10.40 -27.08 -9.89
CA ALA A 36 -10.45 -28.25 -9.02
C ALA A 36 -11.67 -29.12 -9.33
N GLN A 37 -12.84 -28.51 -9.51
CA GLN A 37 -14.05 -29.20 -9.96
C GLN A 37 -13.80 -29.90 -11.29
N GLY A 38 -13.11 -29.24 -12.21
CA GLY A 38 -12.77 -29.85 -13.49
C GLY A 38 -11.85 -31.05 -13.41
N LYS A 39 -10.95 -31.08 -12.43
CA LYS A 39 -10.08 -32.24 -12.18
C LYS A 39 -10.82 -33.40 -11.52
N SER A 40 -11.79 -33.11 -10.64
CA SER A 40 -12.55 -34.15 -9.91
C SER A 40 -13.46 -35.00 -10.81
N LEU A 41 -13.96 -34.43 -11.91
CA LEU A 41 -14.91 -35.10 -12.81
C LEU A 41 -14.25 -36.05 -13.82
N ALA A 42 -12.93 -35.95 -14.02
CA ALA A 42 -12.17 -36.84 -14.89
C ALA A 42 -10.80 -37.18 -14.28
N PRO A 43 -10.74 -38.11 -13.32
CA PRO A 43 -9.49 -38.53 -12.70
C PRO A 43 -8.61 -39.25 -13.74
N GLY A 44 -7.50 -38.62 -14.15
CA GLY A 44 -6.50 -39.21 -15.04
C GLY A 44 -6.22 -38.44 -16.33
N THR A 45 -6.93 -37.35 -16.62
CA THR A 45 -6.65 -36.52 -17.80
C THR A 45 -6.27 -35.10 -17.37
N LEU A 46 -5.14 -34.58 -17.88
CA LEU A 46 -4.85 -33.14 -17.78
C LEU A 46 -5.98 -32.38 -18.49
N SER A 47 -6.85 -31.73 -17.70
CA SER A 47 -7.75 -30.60 -18.01
C SER A 47 -8.77 -30.70 -19.16
N THR A 48 -8.70 -31.68 -20.04
CA THR A 48 -9.42 -31.66 -21.32
C THR A 48 -10.83 -32.26 -21.37
N PRO A 49 -11.24 -33.23 -20.52
CA PRO A 49 -12.59 -33.79 -20.60
C PRO A 49 -13.66 -32.88 -19.99
N TYR A 50 -13.39 -32.26 -18.85
CA TYR A 50 -14.35 -31.39 -18.16
C TYR A 50 -14.69 -30.14 -18.96
N GLU A 51 -13.68 -29.52 -19.56
CA GLU A 51 -13.84 -28.32 -20.35
C GLU A 51 -14.67 -28.54 -21.62
N LYS A 52 -14.83 -29.80 -22.05
CA LYS A 52 -15.73 -30.25 -23.13
C LYS A 52 -17.08 -30.75 -22.62
N ALA A 53 -17.18 -31.15 -21.35
CA ALA A 53 -18.42 -31.64 -20.73
C ALA A 53 -19.35 -30.49 -20.32
N ILE A 54 -18.81 -29.32 -19.99
CA ILE A 54 -19.60 -28.12 -19.72
C ILE A 54 -20.14 -27.56 -21.05
N PRO A 55 -21.44 -27.27 -21.15
CA PRO A 55 -22.01 -26.50 -22.25
C PRO A 55 -21.21 -25.20 -22.54
N TRP A 56 -20.99 -24.89 -23.82
CA TRP A 56 -20.07 -23.83 -24.22
C TRP A 56 -20.45 -22.45 -23.67
N ASP A 57 -21.76 -22.21 -23.53
CA ASP A 57 -22.41 -21.01 -23.03
C ASP A 57 -22.10 -20.79 -21.55
N VAL A 58 -22.24 -21.84 -20.74
CA VAL A 58 -21.95 -21.80 -19.29
C VAL A 58 -20.46 -21.62 -19.03
N ARG A 59 -19.60 -22.31 -19.81
CA ARG A 59 -18.14 -22.16 -19.71
C ARG A 59 -17.71 -20.73 -20.04
N LEU A 60 -18.18 -20.18 -21.15
CA LEU A 60 -17.82 -18.83 -21.57
C LEU A 60 -18.22 -17.81 -20.50
N PHE A 61 -19.42 -17.95 -19.94
CA PHE A 61 -19.90 -17.08 -18.87
C PHE A 61 -19.01 -17.16 -17.61
N ALA A 62 -18.68 -18.36 -17.14
CA ALA A 62 -17.82 -18.55 -15.97
C ALA A 62 -16.40 -17.96 -16.17
N TYR A 63 -15.80 -18.16 -17.36
CA TYR A 63 -14.49 -17.60 -17.69
C TYR A 63 -14.50 -16.07 -17.68
N ILE A 64 -15.54 -15.45 -18.25
CA ILE A 64 -15.69 -14.00 -18.26
C ILE A 64 -15.85 -13.49 -16.83
N GLN A 65 -16.68 -14.14 -16.00
CA GLN A 65 -16.89 -13.73 -14.61
C GLN A 65 -15.58 -13.71 -13.80
N VAL A 66 -14.82 -14.79 -13.83
CA VAL A 66 -13.57 -14.91 -13.06
C VAL A 66 -12.50 -13.94 -13.58
N THR A 67 -12.43 -13.73 -14.91
CA THR A 67 -11.50 -12.76 -15.51
C THR A 67 -11.85 -11.32 -15.11
N VAL A 68 -13.14 -10.97 -15.10
CA VAL A 68 -13.59 -9.63 -14.69
C VAL A 68 -13.36 -9.41 -13.19
N GLU A 69 -13.61 -10.42 -12.36
CA GLU A 69 -13.39 -10.35 -10.92
C GLU A 69 -11.90 -10.20 -10.55
N THR A 70 -11.02 -10.96 -11.21
CA THR A 70 -9.56 -10.83 -11.05
C THR A 70 -9.05 -9.47 -11.53
N LEU A 71 -9.56 -8.97 -12.66
CA LEU A 71 -9.16 -7.65 -13.18
C LEU A 71 -9.65 -6.52 -12.27
N LEU A 72 -10.89 -6.59 -11.79
CA LEU A 72 -11.46 -5.59 -10.90
C LEU A 72 -10.73 -5.56 -9.55
N SER A 73 -10.46 -6.73 -8.96
CA SER A 73 -9.70 -6.82 -7.71
C SER A 73 -8.27 -6.29 -7.86
N PHE A 74 -7.62 -6.55 -8.99
CA PHE A 74 -6.31 -5.98 -9.31
C PHE A 74 -6.35 -4.44 -9.41
N VAL A 75 -7.34 -3.87 -10.09
CA VAL A 75 -7.51 -2.40 -10.20
C VAL A 75 -7.74 -1.78 -8.82
N VAL A 76 -8.59 -2.38 -7.98
CA VAL A 76 -8.83 -1.91 -6.61
C VAL A 76 -7.54 -1.95 -5.78
N LEU A 77 -6.77 -3.03 -5.89
CA LEU A 77 -5.49 -3.17 -5.21
C LEU A 77 -4.48 -2.11 -5.68
N ALA A 78 -4.37 -1.89 -6.99
CA ALA A 78 -3.48 -0.88 -7.57
C ALA A 78 -3.85 0.54 -7.11
N LEU A 79 -5.15 0.86 -7.06
CA LEU A 79 -5.64 2.14 -6.53
C LEU A 79 -5.32 2.31 -5.05
N GLY A 80 -5.50 1.26 -4.24
CA GLY A 80 -5.12 1.30 -2.83
C GLY A 80 -3.62 1.55 -2.63
N CYS A 81 -2.78 0.90 -3.42
CA CYS A 81 -1.33 1.13 -3.42
C CYS A 81 -1.00 2.58 -3.80
N ALA A 82 -1.62 3.12 -4.85
CA ALA A 82 -1.43 4.50 -5.27
C ALA A 82 -1.82 5.50 -4.15
N MET A 83 -2.97 5.29 -3.50
CA MET A 83 -3.45 6.14 -2.40
C MET A 83 -2.60 6.05 -1.11
N THR A 84 -1.80 4.99 -0.97
CA THR A 84 -0.90 4.81 0.18
C THR A 84 0.41 5.57 0.00
N THR A 85 0.72 6.02 -1.22
CA THR A 85 1.95 6.73 -1.54
C THR A 85 1.96 8.10 -0.87
N PRO A 86 3.05 8.49 -0.17
CA PRO A 86 3.18 9.84 0.40
C PRO A 86 3.26 10.89 -0.70
N ALA A 87 2.88 12.13 -0.37
CA ALA A 87 3.01 13.24 -1.29
C ALA A 87 4.48 13.45 -1.71
N LEU A 88 4.70 13.79 -2.98
CA LEU A 88 6.04 14.11 -3.46
C LEU A 88 6.53 15.40 -2.78
N ARG A 89 7.78 15.38 -2.31
CA ARG A 89 8.44 16.58 -1.79
C ARG A 89 8.88 17.46 -2.95
N GLU A 90 8.79 18.78 -2.77
CA GLU A 90 9.38 19.73 -3.71
C GLU A 90 10.90 19.52 -3.82
N ILE A 91 11.42 19.70 -5.04
CA ILE A 91 12.86 19.54 -5.35
C ILE A 91 13.62 20.85 -5.09
N ASP A 92 12.92 21.99 -5.01
CA ASP A 92 13.55 23.29 -4.88
C ASP A 92 14.08 23.54 -3.46
N TRP A 93 15.34 23.95 -3.38
CA TRP A 93 15.99 24.33 -2.14
C TRP A 93 15.39 25.58 -1.52
N SER A 94 14.86 26.49 -2.35
CA SER A 94 14.23 27.70 -1.84
C SER A 94 12.97 27.39 -1.02
N ALA A 95 12.22 26.36 -1.41
CA ALA A 95 11.03 25.90 -0.69
C ALA A 95 11.38 25.33 0.69
N GLU A 96 12.44 24.52 0.79
CA GLU A 96 12.91 23.98 2.06
C GLU A 96 13.41 25.10 3.00
N LEU A 97 14.12 26.09 2.47
CA LEU A 97 14.67 27.20 3.26
C LEU A 97 13.59 28.19 3.76
N ARG A 98 12.40 28.23 3.15
CA ARG A 98 11.28 29.09 3.59
C ARG A 98 10.73 28.67 4.95
N ASP A 99 10.72 27.37 5.23
CA ASP A 99 10.24 26.83 6.50
C ASP A 99 11.34 26.78 7.57
N ASP A 100 12.59 27.10 7.21
CA ASP A 100 13.72 27.00 8.13
C ASP A 100 13.93 28.28 8.95
N SER A 101 13.95 28.14 10.27
CA SER A 101 14.13 29.27 11.18
C SER A 101 15.59 29.68 11.30
N ILE A 102 15.81 30.99 11.38
CA ILE A 102 17.13 31.60 11.62
C ILE A 102 17.81 30.99 12.86
N ASP A 103 17.06 30.74 13.93
CA ASP A 103 17.59 30.16 15.17
C ASP A 103 18.20 28.77 14.96
N ARG A 104 17.58 27.92 14.13
CA ARG A 104 18.10 26.58 13.80
C ARG A 104 19.47 26.67 13.13
N VAL A 105 19.63 27.61 12.19
CA VAL A 105 20.90 27.83 11.47
C VAL A 105 21.98 28.38 12.39
N TYR A 106 21.61 29.27 13.32
CA TYR A 106 22.56 29.88 14.26
C TYR A 106 22.92 29.02 15.47
N THR A 107 22.14 27.97 15.79
CA THR A 107 22.38 27.12 16.97
C THR A 107 23.73 26.39 16.91
N ARG A 108 24.33 26.24 15.72
CA ARG A 108 25.71 25.75 15.49
C ARG A 108 26.21 24.77 16.57
N PRO A 109 25.68 23.54 16.62
CA PRO A 109 25.90 22.63 17.74
C PRO A 109 27.38 22.26 17.97
N SER A 110 28.21 22.32 16.93
CA SER A 110 29.67 22.15 17.04
C SER A 110 30.35 23.21 17.92
N PHE A 111 29.73 24.39 18.04
CA PHE A 111 30.20 25.51 18.86
C PHE A 111 29.29 25.78 20.06
N ALA A 112 28.56 24.76 20.52
CA ALA A 112 27.65 24.91 21.65
C ALA A 112 28.44 25.33 22.91
N ASN A 113 28.08 26.50 23.47
CA ASN A 113 28.66 26.96 24.73
C ASN A 113 27.82 26.45 25.91
N VAL A 114 28.39 25.57 26.72
CA VAL A 114 27.76 24.99 27.91
C VAL A 114 27.77 25.92 29.14
N ARG A 115 28.58 26.99 29.14
CA ARG A 115 28.55 28.05 30.17
C ARG A 115 27.60 29.16 29.76
N HIS A 116 26.31 28.92 29.95
CA HIS A 116 25.25 29.91 29.74
C HIS A 116 24.33 30.01 30.97
N ARG A 117 23.52 31.08 31.02
CA ARG A 117 22.62 31.37 32.15
C ARG A 117 21.56 30.29 32.39
N GLY A 118 21.31 29.43 31.39
CA GLY A 118 20.39 28.30 31.50
C GLY A 118 20.83 27.27 32.55
N ALA A 119 22.14 27.12 32.80
CA ALA A 119 22.62 26.24 33.86
C ALA A 119 22.16 26.66 35.27
N ALA A 120 21.97 27.96 35.52
CA ALA A 120 21.47 28.45 36.80
C ALA A 120 19.95 28.45 36.92
N LEU A 121 19.24 28.40 35.79
CA LEU A 121 17.77 28.44 35.73
C LEU A 121 17.13 27.05 35.59
N PHE A 122 17.81 26.13 34.91
CA PHE A 122 17.30 24.78 34.57
C PHE A 122 18.23 23.65 35.03
N GLY A 123 19.40 23.97 35.59
CA GLY A 123 20.28 22.98 36.19
C GLY A 123 19.72 22.55 37.54
N ASP A 124 19.31 21.29 37.65
CA ASP A 124 18.88 20.72 38.92
C ASP A 124 20.06 20.71 39.90
N ARG A 125 19.86 21.33 41.05
CA ARG A 125 20.84 21.31 42.15
C ARG A 125 20.56 20.06 42.98
N ALA A 126 21.09 18.93 42.52
CA ALA A 126 21.31 17.78 43.40
C ALA A 126 22.43 18.09 44.40
#